data_AF-A0A1I8HVV0-F1
#
_entry.id   AF-A0A1I8HVV0-F1
#
_cell.length_a   1.000
_cell.length_b   1.000
_cell.length_c   1.000
_cell.angle_alpha   90.00
_cell.angle_beta   90.00
_cell.angle_gamma   90.00
#
_symmetry.space_group_name_H-M   'P 1'
#
loop_
_entity.id
_entity.type
_entity.pdbx_description
1 polymer ?
#
loop_
_entity_poly.entity_id
_entity_poly.type
_entity_poly.pdbx_seq_one_letter_code
_entity_poly.pdbx_strand_id
1 'polypeptide(L)'
;MVLIVALHPLAGNVLAERTWRLSRDGLADYEAASSFPALSDIDCMATAGSNPAVQLVTFSASSGLCAHFRCRLGLSHCRKCRNANKGAQKVWTSGSDCWTTVQHRVSGSVDFYRNWTQYQSEFGEGPDGNYWIGLNSLHALTASGPRKLRILMKAWNDSEHWAEYSSFSVGAESDNYRLSVSGFSGSAGIGDAMSPQSGMQFSTKDADHDTHFDGSGSCATTFIGAWWFSSCFATHPNGRYRDLSSAIGGPYAQGVIWKHPFGHYYSLKEFEMLVF
;
A
#
# COMPACT_ATOMS: atom_id res chain seq x y z
N MET A 1 -13.31 1.35 23.11
CA MET A 1 -12.55 1.67 24.35
C MET A 1 -11.22 2.28 23.94
N VAL A 2 -10.90 3.46 24.48
CA VAL A 2 -9.62 4.15 24.25
C VAL A 2 -8.94 4.25 25.60
N LEU A 3 -7.68 3.85 25.67
CA LEU A 3 -6.87 3.96 26.88
C LEU A 3 -5.66 4.84 26.59
N ILE A 4 -5.46 5.86 27.42
CA ILE A 4 -4.26 6.69 27.39
C ILE A 4 -3.31 6.10 28.43
N VAL A 5 -2.12 5.70 28.01
CA VAL A 5 -1.10 5.16 28.92
C VAL A 5 0.05 6.15 28.98
N ALA A 6 0.21 6.78 30.14
CA ALA A 6 1.31 7.70 30.42
C ALA A 6 2.61 6.91 30.68
N LEU A 7 3.68 7.30 30.00
CA LEU A 7 5.01 6.68 30.13
C LEU A 7 5.81 7.33 31.26
N HIS A 8 6.05 6.67 32.39
CA HIS A 8 6.91 7.27 33.42
C HIS A 8 8.38 7.28 32.96
N PRO A 9 9.05 8.43 32.79
CA PRO A 9 10.49 8.45 32.61
C PRO A 9 11.18 8.44 33.97
N LEU A 10 12.27 7.69 34.05
CA LEU A 10 13.36 8.08 34.94
C LEU A 10 13.96 9.37 34.35
N ALA A 11 13.64 10.50 34.97
CA ALA A 11 14.12 11.87 34.68
C ALA A 11 13.48 12.64 33.50
N GLY A 12 12.67 13.65 33.87
CA GLY A 12 12.79 15.03 33.37
C GLY A 12 12.20 15.44 32.01
N ASN A 13 11.79 14.53 31.12
CA ASN A 13 11.23 14.92 29.82
C ASN A 13 9.71 14.76 29.74
N VAL A 14 9.06 15.70 29.04
CA VAL A 14 7.61 15.75 28.78
C VAL A 14 7.14 14.44 28.12
N LEU A 15 6.05 13.90 28.65
CA LEU A 15 5.42 12.64 28.23
C LEU A 15 5.00 12.69 26.75
N ALA A 16 5.51 11.79 25.92
CA ALA A 16 4.79 11.40 24.71
C ALA A 16 3.72 10.38 25.13
N GLU A 17 2.50 10.83 25.42
CA GLU A 17 1.39 9.93 25.72
C GLU A 17 1.04 9.10 24.49
N ARG A 18 1.06 7.76 24.63
CA ARG A 18 0.67 6.86 23.56
C ARG A 18 -0.77 6.42 23.77
N THR A 19 -1.64 6.78 22.83
CA THR A 19 -3.05 6.39 22.85
C THR A 19 -3.21 5.00 22.25
N TRP A 20 -3.73 4.08 23.06
CA TRP A 20 -4.06 2.72 22.65
C TRP A 20 -5.56 2.59 22.40
N ARG A 21 -5.91 1.98 21.27
CA ARG A 21 -7.30 1.74 20.89
C ARG A 21 -7.55 0.25 20.76
N LEU A 22 -8.60 -0.18 21.45
CA LEU A 22 -9.08 -1.55 21.35
C LEU A 22 -9.65 -1.78 19.95
N SER A 23 -9.18 -2.82 19.27
CA SER A 23 -9.63 -3.22 17.94
C SER A 23 -9.70 -4.75 17.81
N ARG A 24 -10.14 -5.18 16.63
CA ARG A 24 -10.04 -6.55 16.14
C ARG A 24 -9.38 -6.52 14.77
N ASP A 25 -8.08 -6.80 14.68
CA ASP A 25 -7.33 -6.70 13.43
C ASP A 25 -6.65 -8.02 13.06
N GLY A 26 -6.35 -8.19 11.77
CA GLY A 26 -5.46 -9.25 11.30
C GLY A 26 -4.00 -8.98 11.67
N LEU A 27 -3.24 -10.05 11.92
CA LEU A 27 -1.83 -9.97 12.30
C LEU A 27 -0.85 -10.22 11.13
N ALA A 28 -1.35 -10.39 9.90
CA ALA A 28 -0.54 -10.81 8.74
C ALA A 28 0.56 -9.80 8.35
N ASP A 29 0.33 -8.51 8.58
CA ASP A 29 1.31 -7.45 8.30
C ASP A 29 2.29 -7.20 9.48
N TYR A 30 2.16 -7.98 10.56
CA TYR A 30 2.92 -7.83 11.79
C TYR A 30 3.80 -9.05 12.07
N GLU A 31 4.83 -8.84 12.88
CA GLU A 31 5.63 -9.90 13.49
C GLU A 31 5.74 -9.69 15.00
N ALA A 32 5.88 -10.79 15.74
CA ALA A 32 6.09 -10.73 17.18
C ALA A 32 7.47 -10.14 17.48
N ALA A 33 7.50 -9.03 18.23
CA ALA A 33 8.71 -8.40 18.71
C ALA A 33 9.16 -8.97 20.05
N SER A 34 8.22 -9.27 20.94
CA SER A 34 8.47 -9.85 22.26
C SER A 34 7.20 -10.50 22.82
N SER A 35 7.39 -11.45 23.74
CA SER A 35 6.30 -12.12 24.46
C SER A 35 6.74 -12.40 25.90
N PHE A 36 5.89 -12.05 26.87
CA PHE A 36 6.21 -12.18 28.30
C PHE A 36 4.93 -12.23 29.15
N PRO A 37 5.00 -12.72 30.41
CA PRO A 37 3.87 -12.66 31.34
C PRO A 37 3.55 -11.20 31.74
N ALA A 38 2.28 -10.84 31.76
CA ALA A 38 1.78 -9.55 32.25
C ALA A 38 0.55 -9.77 33.14
N LEU A 39 0.30 -8.82 34.04
CA LEU A 39 -0.83 -8.93 34.98
C LEU A 39 -2.17 -8.54 34.33
N SER A 40 -2.13 -7.72 33.29
CA SER A 40 -3.31 -7.20 32.59
C SER A 40 -2.96 -6.69 31.19
N ASP A 41 -3.96 -6.34 30.40
CA ASP A 41 -3.75 -5.63 29.14
C ASP A 41 -3.19 -4.22 29.34
N ILE A 42 -3.53 -3.54 30.44
CA ILE A 42 -2.95 -2.24 30.82
C ILE A 42 -1.44 -2.36 31.04
N ASP A 43 -1.00 -3.35 31.82
CA ASP A 43 0.42 -3.64 32.07
C ASP A 43 1.17 -3.98 30.76
N CYS A 44 0.53 -4.78 29.92
CA CYS A 44 1.03 -5.14 28.60
C CYS A 44 1.18 -3.92 27.65
N MET A 45 0.26 -2.95 27.69
CA MET A 45 0.37 -1.71 26.92
C MET A 45 1.36 -0.70 27.50
N ALA A 46 1.48 -0.64 28.82
CA ALA A 46 2.44 0.25 29.50
C ALA A 46 3.88 -0.10 29.14
N THR A 47 4.21 -1.39 29.13
CA THR A 47 5.51 -1.88 28.69
C THR A 47 5.78 -1.59 27.20
N ALA A 48 4.75 -1.70 26.34
CA ALA A 48 4.87 -1.40 24.91
C ALA A 48 5.15 0.08 24.62
N GLY A 49 4.66 1.00 25.44
CA GLY A 49 4.85 2.42 25.21
C GLY A 49 6.33 2.86 25.26
N SER A 50 7.20 2.08 25.91
CA SER A 50 8.65 2.34 25.93
C SER A 50 9.36 2.04 24.59
N ASN A 51 8.70 1.32 23.67
CA ASN A 51 9.26 0.93 22.38
C ASN A 51 8.42 1.48 21.21
N PRO A 52 8.91 2.51 20.48
CA PRO A 52 8.14 3.12 19.39
C PRO A 52 7.91 2.18 18.19
N ALA A 53 8.69 1.10 18.07
CA ALA A 53 8.50 0.11 17.01
C ALA A 53 7.28 -0.79 17.23
N VAL A 54 6.80 -0.93 18.48
CA VAL A 54 5.64 -1.77 18.80
C VAL A 54 4.37 -1.03 18.38
N GLN A 55 3.66 -1.48 17.34
CA GLN A 55 2.46 -0.81 16.82
C GLN A 55 1.16 -1.47 17.30
N LEU A 56 1.26 -2.72 17.76
CA LEU A 56 0.12 -3.54 18.15
C LEU A 56 0.49 -4.40 19.35
N VAL A 57 -0.47 -4.64 20.23
CA VAL A 57 -0.32 -5.47 21.43
C VAL A 57 -1.48 -6.46 21.54
N THR A 58 -1.20 -7.68 21.99
CA THR A 58 -2.22 -8.65 22.40
C THR A 58 -2.01 -9.06 23.86
N PHE A 59 -3.10 -9.35 24.55
CA PHE A 59 -3.07 -9.88 25.91
C PHE A 59 -4.11 -10.99 26.06
N SER A 60 -3.70 -12.09 26.68
CA SER A 60 -4.55 -13.23 26.98
C SER A 60 -4.81 -13.31 28.49
N ALA A 61 -6.04 -13.02 28.92
CA ALA A 61 -6.41 -13.10 30.33
C ALA A 61 -6.36 -14.53 30.91
N SER A 62 -6.51 -15.56 30.06
CA SER A 62 -6.47 -16.96 30.52
C SER A 62 -5.05 -17.46 30.79
N SER A 63 -4.06 -16.95 30.05
CA SER A 63 -2.66 -17.36 30.19
C SER A 63 -1.76 -16.30 30.82
N GLY A 64 -2.25 -15.08 31.02
CA GLY A 64 -1.45 -13.93 31.42
C GLY A 64 -0.40 -13.52 30.37
N LEU A 65 -0.51 -14.00 29.13
CA LEU A 65 0.50 -13.76 28.11
C LEU A 65 0.29 -12.42 27.41
N CYS A 66 1.30 -11.56 27.46
CA CYS A 66 1.43 -10.34 26.69
C CYS A 66 2.32 -10.58 25.46
N ALA A 67 1.89 -10.10 24.30
CA ALA A 67 2.72 -10.09 23.10
C ALA A 67 2.70 -8.72 22.42
N HIS A 68 3.89 -8.25 22.05
CA HIS A 68 4.11 -7.00 21.34
C HIS A 68 4.41 -7.29 19.89
N PHE A 69 3.86 -6.47 19.00
CA PHE A 69 3.96 -6.65 17.56
C PHE A 69 4.47 -5.38 16.89
N ARG A 70 5.36 -5.57 15.92
CA ARG A 70 5.86 -4.52 15.03
C ARG A 70 5.57 -4.89 13.58
N CYS A 71 5.73 -3.94 12.67
CA CYS A 71 5.51 -4.20 11.25
C CYS A 71 6.61 -5.10 10.68
N ARG A 72 6.19 -6.18 10.01
CA ARG A 72 7.10 -7.24 9.53
C ARG A 72 8.13 -6.77 8.51
N LEU A 73 7.76 -5.78 7.70
CA LEU A 73 8.66 -5.20 6.67
C LEU A 73 9.52 -4.04 7.20
N GLY A 74 9.60 -3.85 8.52
CA GLY A 74 10.35 -2.74 9.15
C GLY A 74 9.74 -1.35 8.92
N LEU A 75 8.48 -1.30 8.48
CA LEU A 75 7.75 -0.07 8.17
C LEU A 75 7.27 0.65 9.45
N SER A 76 7.12 1.97 9.37
CA SER A 76 6.67 2.80 10.51
C SER A 76 5.24 2.46 10.99
N HIS A 77 4.36 2.14 10.06
CA HIS A 77 2.98 1.68 10.29
C HIS A 77 2.60 0.67 9.22
N CYS A 78 1.76 -0.32 9.49
CA CYS A 78 1.37 -1.35 8.50
C CYS A 78 -0.10 -1.73 8.58
N ARG A 79 -0.86 -1.06 9.45
CA ARG A 79 -2.30 -1.27 9.59
C ARG A 79 -3.02 -0.86 8.32
N LYS A 80 -3.76 -1.78 7.70
CA LYS A 80 -4.64 -1.49 6.55
C LYS A 80 -6.07 -1.28 7.04
N CYS A 81 -6.77 -0.28 6.49
CA CYS A 81 -8.14 0.03 6.88
C CYS A 81 -9.09 -1.15 6.64
N ARG A 82 -8.86 -1.94 5.57
CA ARG A 82 -9.64 -3.15 5.28
C ARG A 82 -9.56 -4.22 6.37
N ASN A 83 -8.46 -4.24 7.13
CA ASN A 83 -8.23 -5.18 8.24
C ASN A 83 -8.79 -4.65 9.57
N ALA A 84 -9.09 -3.35 9.67
CA ALA A 84 -9.56 -2.74 10.90
C ALA A 84 -10.94 -3.29 11.29
N ASN A 85 -11.06 -3.79 12.52
CA ASN A 85 -12.28 -4.38 13.08
C ASN A 85 -12.79 -5.67 12.40
N LYS A 86 -12.01 -6.30 11.50
CA LYS A 86 -12.36 -7.56 10.83
C LYS A 86 -11.58 -8.78 11.35
N GLY A 87 -10.63 -8.60 12.26
CA GLY A 87 -9.79 -9.67 12.78
C GLY A 87 -10.46 -10.58 13.82
N ALA A 88 -9.99 -11.82 13.93
CA ALA A 88 -10.43 -12.73 14.98
C ALA A 88 -9.87 -12.34 16.37
N GLN A 89 -8.65 -11.80 16.40
CA GLN A 89 -7.92 -11.50 17.63
C GLN A 89 -8.32 -10.14 18.22
N LYS A 90 -8.53 -10.09 19.54
CA LYS A 90 -8.64 -8.83 20.29
C LYS A 90 -7.24 -8.22 20.38
N VAL A 91 -7.08 -7.00 19.88
CA VAL A 91 -5.79 -6.31 19.82
C VAL A 91 -5.90 -4.89 20.37
N TRP A 92 -4.78 -4.34 20.82
CA TRP A 92 -4.62 -2.93 21.12
C TRP A 92 -3.69 -2.32 20.08
N THR A 93 -4.14 -1.26 19.41
CA THR A 93 -3.38 -0.58 18.34
C THR A 93 -2.93 0.80 18.81
N SER A 94 -1.70 1.20 18.47
CA SER A 94 -1.26 2.56 18.72
C SER A 94 -1.79 3.49 17.62
N GLY A 95 -2.77 4.32 17.95
CA GLY A 95 -3.43 5.21 16.99
C GLY A 95 -4.65 4.61 16.28
N SER A 96 -5.35 5.45 15.52
CA SER A 96 -6.52 5.08 14.71
C SER A 96 -6.24 5.02 13.22
N ASP A 97 -5.15 5.62 12.78
CA ASP A 97 -4.88 5.81 11.36
C ASP A 97 -4.50 4.49 10.71
N CYS A 98 -4.89 4.34 9.46
CA CYS A 98 -4.71 3.14 8.68
C CYS A 98 -4.49 3.50 7.21
N TRP A 99 -3.81 2.60 6.50
CA TRP A 99 -3.58 2.72 5.08
C TRP A 99 -4.81 2.26 4.30
N THR A 100 -5.31 3.10 3.41
CA THR A 100 -6.42 2.78 2.51
C THR A 100 -5.87 2.09 1.27
N THR A 101 -6.27 0.85 1.00
CA THR A 101 -5.96 0.16 -0.27
C THR A 101 -6.67 0.89 -1.40
N VAL A 102 -5.91 1.35 -2.40
CA VAL A 102 -6.46 2.10 -3.55
C VAL A 102 -6.34 1.32 -4.87
N GLN A 103 -5.42 0.37 -4.92
CA GLN A 103 -5.24 -0.55 -6.05
C GLN A 103 -4.63 -1.85 -5.53
N HIS A 104 -5.08 -2.99 -6.05
CA HIS A 104 -4.55 -4.30 -5.65
C HIS A 104 -4.64 -5.31 -6.79
N ARG A 105 -3.54 -6.02 -7.06
CA ARG A 105 -3.45 -7.16 -7.97
C ARG A 105 -3.02 -8.40 -7.21
N VAL A 106 -3.78 -9.47 -7.32
CA VAL A 106 -3.49 -10.79 -6.68
C VAL A 106 -3.79 -11.98 -7.57
N SER A 107 -4.54 -11.78 -8.66
CA SER A 107 -4.92 -12.84 -9.60
C SER A 107 -5.40 -12.25 -10.93
N GLY A 108 -5.70 -13.11 -11.90
CA GLY A 108 -6.31 -12.73 -13.18
C GLY A 108 -7.84 -12.65 -13.18
N SER A 109 -8.51 -12.63 -12.02
CA SER A 109 -9.98 -12.70 -11.96
C SER A 109 -10.72 -11.44 -12.42
N VAL A 110 -10.05 -10.28 -12.39
CA VAL A 110 -10.61 -8.99 -12.81
C VAL A 110 -9.81 -8.43 -13.98
N ASP A 111 -10.52 -8.03 -15.04
CA ASP A 111 -9.91 -7.30 -16.16
C ASP A 111 -9.65 -5.84 -15.79
N PHE A 112 -8.41 -5.38 -15.99
CA PHE A 112 -7.97 -3.99 -15.78
C PHE A 112 -7.83 -3.22 -17.10
N TYR A 113 -8.07 -3.85 -18.26
CA TYR A 113 -8.07 -3.16 -19.56
C TYR A 113 -9.40 -2.44 -19.85
N ARG A 114 -9.67 -1.46 -19.00
CA ARG A 114 -10.94 -0.72 -18.94
C ARG A 114 -10.86 0.65 -19.59
N ASN A 115 -12.03 1.22 -19.87
CA ASN A 115 -12.17 2.53 -20.49
C ASN A 115 -12.10 3.67 -19.44
N TRP A 116 -12.10 4.93 -19.91
CA TRP A 116 -11.98 6.12 -19.05
C TRP A 116 -13.05 6.16 -17.96
N THR A 117 -14.33 6.09 -18.36
CA THR A 117 -15.47 6.15 -17.42
C THR A 117 -15.41 5.06 -16.37
N GLN A 118 -14.93 3.86 -16.72
CA GLN A 118 -14.77 2.76 -15.77
C GLN A 118 -13.63 3.01 -14.77
N TYR A 119 -12.54 3.65 -15.18
CA TYR A 119 -11.43 4.01 -14.28
C TYR A 119 -11.75 5.18 -13.34
N GLN A 120 -12.71 6.03 -13.70
CA GLN A 120 -13.20 7.10 -12.83
C GLN A 120 -13.89 6.56 -11.57
N SER A 121 -14.59 5.43 -11.70
CA SER A 121 -15.32 4.79 -10.61
C SER A 121 -14.57 3.57 -10.06
N GLU A 122 -15.00 3.12 -8.88
CA GLU A 122 -14.49 1.89 -8.26
C GLU A 122 -14.82 0.66 -9.13
N PHE A 123 -13.89 -0.30 -9.20
CA PHE A 123 -14.17 -1.63 -9.75
C PHE A 123 -13.33 -2.73 -9.08
N GLY A 124 -13.78 -3.98 -9.27
CA GLY A 124 -13.09 -5.18 -8.80
C GLY A 124 -13.85 -5.89 -7.69
N GLU A 125 -13.12 -6.63 -6.86
CA GLU A 125 -13.62 -7.55 -5.82
C GLU A 125 -13.53 -6.94 -4.41
N GLY A 126 -13.30 -5.62 -4.34
CA GLY A 126 -13.02 -4.93 -3.09
C GLY A 126 -11.56 -5.08 -2.64
N PRO A 127 -11.16 -4.37 -1.58
CA PRO A 127 -9.75 -4.19 -1.24
C PRO A 127 -9.05 -5.50 -0.84
N ASP A 128 -9.77 -6.57 -0.48
CA ASP A 128 -9.17 -7.87 -0.15
C ASP A 128 -8.85 -8.73 -1.39
N GLY A 129 -9.38 -8.39 -2.57
CA GLY A 129 -9.15 -9.06 -3.86
C GLY A 129 -8.50 -8.12 -4.89
N ASN A 130 -8.76 -8.33 -6.17
CA ASN A 130 -8.33 -7.39 -7.21
C ASN A 130 -9.17 -6.11 -7.16
N TYR A 131 -8.54 -4.95 -7.05
CA TYR A 131 -9.25 -3.72 -6.70
C TYR A 131 -8.68 -2.47 -7.37
N TRP A 132 -9.57 -1.52 -7.68
CA TRP A 132 -9.27 -0.14 -8.02
C TRP A 132 -10.32 0.78 -7.40
N ILE A 133 -9.88 1.79 -6.64
CA ILE A 133 -10.78 2.70 -5.88
C ILE A 133 -11.55 3.71 -6.75
N GLY A 134 -11.11 3.91 -8.00
CA GLY A 134 -11.61 4.97 -8.89
C GLY A 134 -10.80 6.26 -8.81
N LEU A 135 -10.56 6.90 -9.95
CA LEU A 135 -9.82 8.16 -10.03
C LEU A 135 -10.51 9.29 -9.24
N ASN A 136 -11.85 9.31 -9.21
CA ASN A 136 -12.62 10.30 -8.46
C ASN A 136 -12.31 10.21 -6.96
N SER A 137 -12.33 8.99 -6.42
CA SER A 137 -12.01 8.72 -5.02
C SER A 137 -10.54 9.01 -4.70
N LEU A 138 -9.63 8.65 -5.62
CA LEU A 138 -8.20 8.87 -5.43
C LEU A 138 -7.83 10.37 -5.43
N HIS A 139 -8.46 11.16 -6.30
CA HIS A 139 -8.39 12.61 -6.27
C HIS A 139 -8.94 13.15 -4.93
N ALA A 140 -10.14 12.73 -4.53
CA ALA A 140 -10.76 13.19 -3.29
C ALA A 140 -9.90 12.91 -2.04
N LEU A 141 -9.24 11.75 -1.98
CA LEU A 141 -8.32 11.38 -0.89
C LEU A 141 -7.11 12.32 -0.77
N THR A 142 -6.71 12.94 -1.88
CA THR A 142 -5.49 13.78 -1.97
C THR A 142 -5.80 15.27 -2.19
N ALA A 143 -7.09 15.64 -2.30
CA ALA A 143 -7.53 17.01 -2.56
C ALA A 143 -7.22 17.99 -1.42
N SER A 144 -7.19 17.51 -0.17
CA SER A 144 -6.81 18.33 0.99
C SER A 144 -5.31 18.56 1.13
N GLY A 145 -4.50 17.93 0.27
CA GLY A 145 -3.05 17.99 0.28
C GLY A 145 -2.42 16.62 0.01
N PRO A 146 -1.11 16.60 -0.31
CA PRO A 146 -0.40 15.36 -0.60
C PRO A 146 -0.47 14.36 0.56
N ARG A 147 -0.61 13.08 0.21
CA ARG A 147 -0.66 11.94 1.12
C ARG A 147 0.60 11.10 0.99
N LYS A 148 0.82 10.18 1.93
CA LYS A 148 1.86 9.17 1.72
C LYS A 148 1.30 8.07 0.82
N LEU A 149 2.11 7.61 -0.12
CA LEU A 149 1.82 6.41 -0.91
C LEU A 149 2.78 5.30 -0.46
N ARG A 150 2.23 4.10 -0.29
CA ARG A 150 3.01 2.87 -0.16
C ARG A 150 2.60 1.89 -1.23
N ILE A 151 3.59 1.20 -1.77
CA ILE A 151 3.45 0.12 -2.72
C ILE A 151 4.06 -1.12 -2.08
N LEU A 152 3.27 -2.18 -1.94
CA LEU A 152 3.73 -3.50 -1.52
C LEU A 152 3.75 -4.42 -2.73
N MET A 153 4.82 -5.19 -2.89
CA MET A 153 5.03 -6.06 -4.03
C MET A 153 5.47 -7.43 -3.57
N LYS A 154 4.96 -8.47 -4.23
CA LYS A 154 5.40 -9.84 -4.04
C LYS A 154 5.81 -10.45 -5.36
N ALA A 155 7.00 -11.03 -5.40
CA ALA A 155 7.48 -11.81 -6.52
C ALA A 155 7.00 -13.26 -6.41
N TRP A 156 7.13 -14.01 -7.51
CA TRP A 156 6.73 -15.42 -7.57
C TRP A 156 7.58 -16.37 -6.73
N ASN A 157 8.77 -15.94 -6.31
CA ASN A 157 9.59 -16.64 -5.31
C ASN A 157 9.21 -16.26 -3.87
N ASP A 158 8.05 -15.62 -3.69
CA ASP A 158 7.52 -15.10 -2.43
C ASP A 158 8.39 -14.02 -1.74
N SER A 159 9.42 -13.51 -2.40
CA SER A 159 10.13 -12.33 -1.89
C SER A 159 9.23 -11.10 -1.93
N GLU A 160 9.28 -10.32 -0.85
CA GLU A 160 8.46 -9.14 -0.65
C GLU A 160 9.31 -7.88 -0.69
N HIS A 161 8.76 -6.87 -1.35
CA HIS A 161 9.41 -5.60 -1.61
C HIS A 161 8.43 -4.48 -1.34
N TRP A 162 8.96 -3.30 -1.04
CA TRP A 162 8.12 -2.13 -0.82
C TRP A 162 8.77 -0.87 -1.36
N ALA A 163 7.93 0.08 -1.77
CA ALA A 163 8.31 1.45 -2.09
C ALA A 163 7.34 2.41 -1.39
N GLU A 164 7.86 3.49 -0.83
CA GLU A 164 7.08 4.58 -0.23
C GLU A 164 7.44 5.90 -0.86
N TYR A 165 6.45 6.77 -0.97
CA TYR A 165 6.60 8.15 -1.42
C TYR A 165 6.00 9.05 -0.35
N SER A 166 6.80 10.01 0.14
CA SER A 166 6.35 10.92 1.20
C SER A 166 5.29 11.92 0.74
N SER A 167 5.16 12.11 -0.57
CA SER A 167 4.17 12.99 -1.19
C SER A 167 3.57 12.33 -2.43
N PHE A 168 2.26 12.14 -2.42
CA PHE A 168 1.45 11.61 -3.51
C PHE A 168 0.12 12.38 -3.60
N SER A 169 -0.24 12.80 -4.80
CA SER A 169 -1.52 13.41 -5.09
C SER A 169 -1.95 13.18 -6.53
N VAL A 170 -3.26 13.21 -6.75
CA VAL A 170 -3.89 13.07 -8.05
C VAL A 170 -4.70 14.33 -8.33
N GLY A 171 -4.47 14.95 -9.50
CA GLY A 171 -5.17 16.15 -9.95
C GLY A 171 -6.66 15.92 -10.18
N ALA A 172 -7.40 17.00 -10.43
CA ALA A 172 -8.80 16.92 -10.79
C ALA A 172 -8.99 16.32 -12.19
N GLU A 173 -10.21 15.93 -12.53
CA GLU A 173 -10.57 15.47 -13.87
C GLU A 173 -10.23 16.50 -14.97
N SER A 174 -10.37 17.80 -14.67
CA SER A 174 -10.03 18.87 -15.61
C SER A 174 -8.54 18.95 -15.96
N ASP A 175 -7.69 18.28 -15.18
CA ASP A 175 -6.26 18.07 -15.48
C ASP A 175 -5.96 16.59 -15.72
N ASN A 176 -6.97 15.84 -16.20
CA ASN A 176 -6.89 14.42 -16.55
C ASN A 176 -6.23 13.57 -15.44
N TYR A 177 -6.57 13.87 -14.18
CA TYR A 177 -6.06 13.16 -13.00
C TYR A 177 -4.53 13.13 -12.92
N ARG A 178 -3.84 14.22 -13.28
CA ARG A 178 -2.37 14.29 -13.28
C ARG A 178 -1.76 13.76 -11.98
N LEU A 179 -0.76 12.87 -12.11
CA LEU A 179 0.01 12.36 -11.00
C LEU A 179 1.00 13.41 -10.50
N SER A 180 1.12 13.57 -9.19
CA SER A 180 2.28 14.20 -8.56
C SER A 180 2.78 13.28 -7.46
N VAL A 181 4.04 12.86 -7.57
CA VAL A 181 4.67 11.94 -6.64
C VAL A 181 6.14 12.30 -6.42
N SER A 182 6.61 12.23 -5.18
CA SER A 182 8.01 12.50 -4.81
C SER A 182 8.38 11.91 -3.45
N GLY A 183 9.68 11.99 -3.11
CA GLY A 183 10.20 11.54 -1.81
C GLY A 183 10.25 10.03 -1.68
N PHE A 184 10.74 9.36 -2.72
CA PHE A 184 10.93 7.92 -2.76
C PHE A 184 11.83 7.39 -1.63
N SER A 185 11.40 6.29 -1.03
CA SER A 185 12.21 5.36 -0.26
C SER A 185 11.73 3.93 -0.55
N GLY A 186 12.53 2.91 -0.29
CA GLY A 186 12.16 1.55 -0.64
C GLY A 186 13.03 0.49 -0.01
N SER A 187 12.60 -0.76 -0.12
CA SER A 187 13.43 -1.91 0.20
C SER A 187 14.68 -1.96 -0.69
N ALA A 188 15.73 -2.62 -0.21
CA ALA A 188 17.02 -2.66 -0.91
C ALA A 188 16.86 -3.16 -2.37
N GLY A 189 17.39 -2.37 -3.32
CA GLY A 189 17.42 -2.73 -4.74
C GLY A 189 16.11 -2.52 -5.53
N ILE A 190 15.02 -2.09 -4.89
CA ILE A 190 13.72 -1.95 -5.59
C ILE A 190 13.71 -0.79 -6.61
N GLY A 191 14.55 0.22 -6.41
CA GLY A 191 14.62 1.39 -7.30
C GLY A 191 13.33 2.22 -7.36
N ASP A 192 13.44 3.45 -7.85
CA ASP A 192 12.29 4.32 -8.06
C ASP A 192 11.69 4.08 -9.45
N ALA A 193 10.46 3.56 -9.49
CA ALA A 193 9.76 3.28 -10.74
C ALA A 193 8.44 4.05 -10.90
N MET A 194 8.10 4.96 -9.96
CA MET A 194 6.87 5.75 -10.00
C MET A 194 7.15 7.24 -10.24
N SER A 195 8.24 7.79 -9.71
CA SER A 195 8.63 9.18 -9.95
C SER A 195 8.88 9.52 -11.42
N PRO A 196 9.36 8.61 -12.30
CA PRO A 196 9.47 8.90 -13.73
C PRO A 196 8.12 9.21 -14.43
N GLN A 197 7.00 8.87 -13.80
CA GLN A 197 5.64 9.18 -14.26
C GLN A 197 5.05 10.42 -13.56
N SER A 198 5.79 11.05 -12.64
CA SER A 198 5.35 12.28 -11.98
C SER A 198 5.11 13.38 -13.00
N GLY A 199 4.01 14.11 -12.85
CA GLY A 199 3.54 15.12 -13.78
C GLY A 199 2.77 14.57 -14.98
N MET A 200 2.62 13.26 -15.16
CA MET A 200 1.88 12.70 -16.30
C MET A 200 0.38 12.64 -16.03
N GLN A 201 -0.41 12.75 -17.10
CA GLN A 201 -1.86 12.59 -17.07
C GLN A 201 -2.24 11.12 -17.18
N PHE A 202 -3.41 10.76 -16.66
CA PHE A 202 -3.90 9.39 -16.74
C PHE A 202 -4.37 9.08 -18.16
N SER A 203 -4.10 7.87 -18.65
CA SER A 203 -4.51 7.44 -19.99
C SER A 203 -5.17 6.06 -19.93
N THR A 204 -6.20 5.86 -20.75
CA THR A 204 -6.91 4.59 -20.96
C THR A 204 -6.95 4.26 -22.45
N LYS A 205 -7.46 3.09 -22.81
CA LYS A 205 -7.57 2.65 -24.21
C LYS A 205 -8.39 3.57 -25.13
N ASP A 206 -9.22 4.42 -24.56
CA ASP A 206 -10.15 5.33 -25.23
C ASP A 206 -9.90 6.82 -24.88
N ALA A 207 -8.86 7.12 -24.09
CA ALA A 207 -8.47 8.48 -23.74
C ALA A 207 -6.94 8.54 -23.60
N ASP A 208 -6.29 9.06 -24.65
CA ASP A 208 -4.83 9.12 -24.75
C ASP A 208 -4.30 10.48 -24.28
N HIS A 209 -3.57 10.47 -23.16
CA HIS A 209 -2.95 11.64 -22.57
C HIS A 209 -1.47 11.39 -22.23
N ASP A 210 -0.87 10.37 -22.86
CA ASP A 210 0.53 10.06 -22.67
C ASP A 210 1.43 11.00 -23.50
N THR A 211 2.75 10.94 -23.27
CA THR A 211 3.70 11.81 -23.97
C THR A 211 4.48 11.06 -25.05
N HIS A 212 4.00 9.89 -25.48
CA HIS A 212 4.68 9.08 -26.46
C HIS A 212 4.40 9.61 -27.88
N PHE A 213 5.46 10.05 -28.57
CA PHE A 213 5.31 10.87 -29.79
C PHE A 213 5.62 10.12 -31.10
N ASP A 214 5.76 8.78 -31.08
CA ASP A 214 6.28 8.06 -32.25
C ASP A 214 5.23 7.68 -33.32
N GLY A 215 3.97 8.07 -33.13
CA GLY A 215 2.89 7.80 -34.09
C GLY A 215 2.48 6.33 -34.21
N SER A 216 3.02 5.44 -33.35
CA SER A 216 2.74 3.98 -33.38
C SER A 216 1.56 3.54 -32.50
N GLY A 217 1.00 4.45 -31.69
CA GLY A 217 -0.20 4.23 -30.87
C GLY A 217 -0.02 4.68 -29.42
N SER A 218 -1.11 4.66 -28.64
CA SER A 218 -1.11 5.02 -27.21
C SER A 218 -0.48 3.90 -26.37
N CYS A 219 0.33 4.27 -25.36
CA CYS A 219 0.91 3.32 -24.40
C CYS A 219 -0.17 2.45 -23.72
N ALA A 220 -1.36 3.00 -23.48
CA ALA A 220 -2.49 2.26 -22.91
C ALA A 220 -2.92 1.08 -23.78
N THR A 221 -2.91 1.28 -25.10
CA THR A 221 -3.27 0.24 -26.09
C THR A 221 -2.11 -0.73 -26.34
N THR A 222 -0.87 -0.24 -26.41
CA THR A 222 0.32 -1.08 -26.67
C THR A 222 0.62 -2.01 -25.50
N PHE A 223 0.48 -1.52 -24.27
CA PHE A 223 0.84 -2.25 -23.05
C PHE A 223 -0.35 -2.79 -22.27
N ILE A 224 -1.57 -2.64 -22.81
CA ILE A 224 -2.82 -3.25 -22.34
C ILE A 224 -3.10 -2.89 -20.88
N GLY A 225 -3.51 -1.65 -20.65
CA GLY A 225 -3.94 -1.19 -19.33
C GLY A 225 -4.14 0.31 -19.31
N ALA A 226 -4.26 0.86 -18.11
CA ALA A 226 -4.40 2.29 -17.90
C ALA A 226 -3.47 2.76 -16.79
N TRP A 227 -2.82 3.90 -17.01
CA TRP A 227 -1.86 4.44 -16.05
C TRP A 227 -1.54 5.90 -16.36
N TRP A 228 -0.73 6.50 -15.49
CA TRP A 228 -0.02 7.73 -15.77
C TRP A 228 1.19 7.42 -16.66
N PHE A 229 0.98 7.34 -17.98
CA PHE A 229 2.03 7.02 -18.92
C PHE A 229 2.83 8.29 -19.30
N SER A 230 4.16 8.19 -19.30
CA SER A 230 5.07 9.21 -19.86
C SER A 230 5.45 8.84 -21.30
N SER A 231 6.74 8.67 -21.63
CA SER A 231 7.15 7.83 -22.76
C SER A 231 6.96 6.36 -22.37
N CYS A 232 5.69 6.02 -22.13
CA CYS A 232 5.17 4.83 -21.48
C CYS A 232 5.50 4.75 -19.98
N PHE A 233 6.35 3.86 -19.48
CA PHE A 233 6.44 3.70 -18.02
C PHE A 233 7.69 2.99 -17.49
N ALA A 234 8.00 3.28 -16.23
CA ALA A 234 8.86 2.43 -15.40
C ALA A 234 8.05 1.46 -14.50
N THR A 235 6.80 1.80 -14.15
CA THR A 235 5.84 0.87 -13.54
C THR A 235 4.49 0.94 -14.24
N HIS A 236 3.87 -0.22 -14.43
CA HIS A 236 2.52 -0.37 -14.95
C HIS A 236 1.85 -1.52 -14.20
N PRO A 237 1.23 -1.25 -13.03
CA PRO A 237 0.62 -2.30 -12.23
C PRO A 237 -0.73 -2.77 -12.78
N ASN A 238 -1.33 -2.02 -13.71
CA ASN A 238 -2.66 -2.27 -14.27
C ASN A 238 -2.64 -3.10 -15.56
N GLY A 239 -1.48 -3.67 -15.93
CA GLY A 239 -1.38 -4.55 -17.08
C GLY A 239 -2.06 -5.90 -16.86
N ARG A 240 -1.97 -6.77 -17.87
CA ARG A 240 -2.56 -8.10 -17.80
C ARG A 240 -1.90 -8.93 -16.71
N TYR A 241 -2.68 -9.52 -15.82
CA TYR A 241 -2.14 -10.43 -14.82
C TYR A 241 -1.58 -11.69 -15.49
N ARG A 242 -0.41 -12.14 -15.05
CA ARG A 242 0.29 -13.32 -15.56
C ARG A 242 0.60 -14.26 -14.41
N ASP A 243 0.02 -15.46 -14.44
CA ASP A 243 0.35 -16.52 -13.47
C ASP A 243 1.80 -16.98 -13.63
N LEU A 244 2.30 -17.74 -12.64
CA LEU A 244 3.69 -18.23 -12.57
C LEU A 244 4.23 -18.76 -13.91
N SER A 245 3.43 -19.55 -14.62
CA SER A 245 3.81 -20.18 -15.90
C SER A 245 4.09 -19.18 -17.04
N SER A 246 3.61 -17.94 -16.91
CA SER A 246 3.74 -16.89 -17.93
C SER A 246 4.29 -15.57 -17.37
N ALA A 247 4.71 -15.57 -16.10
CA ALA A 247 5.20 -14.39 -15.40
C ALA A 247 6.58 -13.93 -15.89
N ILE A 248 7.38 -14.82 -16.49
CA ILE A 248 8.73 -14.56 -16.98
C ILE A 248 8.77 -14.80 -18.49
N GLY A 249 9.34 -13.86 -19.25
CA GLY A 249 9.56 -14.03 -20.69
C GLY A 249 8.30 -13.95 -21.54
N GLY A 250 7.18 -13.47 -20.98
CA GLY A 250 5.96 -13.14 -21.71
C GLY A 250 6.12 -11.91 -22.62
N PRO A 251 5.02 -11.41 -23.21
CA PRO A 251 5.06 -10.20 -24.01
C PRO A 251 5.67 -9.02 -23.24
N TYR A 252 6.54 -8.27 -23.92
CA TYR A 252 7.24 -7.14 -23.32
C TYR A 252 6.26 -6.15 -22.69
N ALA A 253 6.45 -5.90 -21.39
CA ALA A 253 5.78 -4.88 -20.59
C ALA A 253 4.24 -4.94 -20.51
N GLN A 254 3.60 -6.07 -20.86
CA GLN A 254 2.15 -6.26 -20.75
C GLN A 254 1.68 -6.92 -19.44
N GLY A 255 2.55 -6.98 -18.42
CA GLY A 255 2.29 -7.62 -17.13
C GLY A 255 1.90 -6.64 -16.02
N VAL A 256 1.93 -7.10 -14.76
CA VAL A 256 2.01 -6.23 -13.58
C VAL A 256 3.47 -5.83 -13.38
N ILE A 257 3.87 -4.69 -13.94
CA ILE A 257 5.27 -4.33 -14.15
C ILE A 257 5.81 -3.37 -13.10
N TRP A 258 7.02 -3.66 -12.63
CA TRP A 258 7.87 -2.73 -11.90
C TRP A 258 9.33 -2.90 -12.37
N LYS A 259 9.91 -1.85 -12.98
CA LYS A 259 11.15 -1.97 -13.77
C LYS A 259 12.38 -2.45 -12.98
N HIS A 260 12.58 -2.02 -11.74
CA HIS A 260 13.77 -2.39 -10.97
C HIS A 260 13.39 -3.27 -9.78
N PRO A 261 14.08 -4.38 -9.48
CA PRO A 261 15.07 -5.06 -10.30
C PRO A 261 14.44 -5.96 -11.38
N PHE A 262 13.11 -6.05 -11.47
CA PHE A 262 12.44 -7.13 -12.21
C PHE A 262 12.48 -7.01 -13.73
N GLY A 263 12.58 -5.78 -14.26
CA GLY A 263 12.52 -5.48 -15.69
C GLY A 263 11.10 -5.55 -16.27
N HIS A 264 11.01 -5.45 -17.60
CA HIS A 264 9.74 -5.38 -18.33
C HIS A 264 9.20 -6.74 -18.78
N TYR A 265 9.97 -7.82 -18.62
CA TYR A 265 9.57 -9.18 -18.97
C TYR A 265 9.12 -10.00 -17.75
N TYR A 266 9.01 -9.35 -16.59
CA TYR A 266 8.59 -9.97 -15.35
C TYR A 266 7.28 -9.36 -14.84
N SER A 267 6.26 -10.18 -14.66
CA SER A 267 5.00 -9.78 -14.02
C SER A 267 5.01 -10.20 -12.55
N LEU A 268 4.77 -9.24 -11.67
CA LEU A 268 4.66 -9.48 -10.23
C LEU A 268 3.48 -10.40 -9.90
N LYS A 269 3.62 -11.15 -8.79
CA LYS A 269 2.59 -12.02 -8.21
C LYS A 269 1.55 -11.19 -7.47
N GLU A 270 1.98 -10.24 -6.64
CA GLU A 270 1.09 -9.32 -5.95
C GLU A 270 1.61 -7.89 -6.09
N PHE A 271 0.69 -6.93 -6.22
CA PHE A 271 0.99 -5.50 -6.22
C PHE A 271 -0.15 -4.75 -5.52
N GLU A 272 0.16 -4.01 -4.48
CA GLU A 272 -0.81 -3.26 -3.71
C GLU A 272 -0.38 -1.80 -3.54
N MET A 273 -1.27 -0.86 -3.82
CA MET A 273 -1.10 0.56 -3.51
C MET A 273 -1.96 0.94 -2.31
N LEU A 274 -1.37 1.71 -1.41
CA LEU A 274 -1.90 2.10 -0.13
C LEU A 274 -1.68 3.60 0.07
N VAL A 275 -2.71 4.34 0.48
CA VAL A 275 -2.64 5.79 0.75
C VAL A 275 -2.95 6.08 2.22
N PHE A 276 -2.19 7.00 2.83
CA PHE A 276 -2.29 7.42 4.24
C PHE A 276 -2.32 8.95 4.37
#